data_AF-A0A1A0J887-F1
#
_entry.id   AF-A0A1A0J887-F1
#
_cell.length_a   1.000
_cell.length_b   1.000
_cell.length_c   1.000
_cell.angle_alpha   90.00
_cell.angle_beta   90.00
_cell.angle_gamma   90.00
#
_symmetry.space_group_name_H-M   'P 1'
#
loop_
_entity.id
_entity.type
_entity.pdbx_description
1 polymer ?
#
loop_
_entity_poly.entity_id
_entity_poly.type
_entity_poly.pdbx_seq_one_letter_code
_entity_poly.pdbx_strand_id
1 'polypeptide(L)'
;MRTTLVALVLALLTAGGVATAGPAPAQSDPIPMNPRTSFAVAALIPGTGAGTENFDEIRPALSIIKLYLVDYVLRHGDGSGSDRRAAQRAIQLSDSAAASELDTKYPHAIDATAAEFGSADTRRGSFWGDSYTSARDVAEFLAAKQRTDPGSPMLRWMATASPIAADGTAQNWGTAHLPAIIGTKWGWSDDGTEVASASFGPGFAIAAFTHGDANDENADLAVFTGK
;
A
#
# COMPACT_ATOMS: atom_id res chain seq x y z
N MET A 1 40.57 36.20 65.74
CA MET A 1 39.68 36.80 64.72
C MET A 1 38.80 35.67 64.18
N ARG A 2 37.47 35.85 64.24
CA ARG A 2 36.46 34.81 63.96
C ARG A 2 36.31 34.61 62.45
N THR A 3 36.42 33.36 61.99
CA THR A 3 36.04 32.92 60.64
C THR A 3 34.75 32.10 60.73
N THR A 4 33.72 32.54 60.02
CA THR A 4 32.46 31.83 59.82
C THR A 4 32.41 31.47 58.33
N LEU A 5 32.32 30.18 57.98
CA LEU A 5 32.12 29.71 56.62
C LEU A 5 30.72 29.07 56.53
N VAL A 6 29.91 29.64 55.64
CA VAL A 6 28.52 29.31 55.37
C VAL A 6 28.48 28.20 54.31
N ALA A 7 27.57 27.24 54.50
CA ALA A 7 27.32 26.09 53.62
C ALA A 7 26.66 26.50 52.30
N LEU A 8 27.05 25.84 51.20
CA LEU A 8 26.42 25.97 49.88
C LEU A 8 25.59 24.70 49.60
N VAL A 9 24.28 24.88 49.42
CA VAL A 9 23.34 23.85 48.97
C VAL A 9 23.26 23.91 47.45
N LEU A 10 23.50 22.79 46.78
CA LEU A 10 23.41 22.65 45.32
C LEU A 10 22.00 22.19 44.95
N ALA A 11 21.23 23.03 44.23
CA ALA A 11 19.92 22.68 43.70
C ALA A 11 20.05 22.08 42.30
N LEU A 12 19.55 20.85 42.10
CA LEU A 12 19.33 20.25 40.78
C LEU A 12 18.12 20.89 40.10
N LEU A 13 18.31 21.45 38.91
CA LEU A 13 17.24 21.86 38.00
C LEU A 13 16.98 20.71 37.00
N THR A 14 15.83 20.06 37.13
CA THR A 14 15.27 19.14 36.13
C THR A 14 14.58 19.98 35.04
N ALA A 15 15.20 20.08 33.87
CA ALA A 15 14.56 20.67 32.70
C ALA A 15 13.58 19.67 32.08
N GLY A 16 12.29 19.80 32.41
CA GLY A 16 11.21 19.12 31.69
C GLY A 16 11.02 19.78 30.32
N GLY A 17 11.61 19.19 29.29
CA GLY A 17 11.34 19.56 27.89
C GLY A 17 9.94 19.05 27.51
N VAL A 18 8.98 19.96 27.39
CA VAL A 18 7.69 19.68 26.75
C VAL A 18 7.96 19.53 25.26
N ALA A 19 7.85 18.32 24.72
CA ALA A 19 7.88 18.12 23.28
C ALA A 19 6.63 18.78 22.69
N THR A 20 6.78 19.94 22.06
CA THR A 20 5.69 20.55 21.28
C THR A 20 5.51 19.72 20.03
N ALA A 21 4.38 19.02 19.92
CA ALA A 21 3.95 18.41 18.67
C ALA A 21 4.00 19.48 17.57
N GLY A 22 4.72 19.21 16.49
CA GLY A 22 4.72 20.07 15.32
C GLY A 22 3.28 20.24 14.80
N PRO A 23 3.00 21.31 14.04
CA PRO A 23 1.69 21.46 13.40
C PRO A 23 1.37 20.19 12.62
N ALA A 24 0.17 19.63 12.84
CA ALA A 24 -0.34 18.56 12.00
C ALA A 24 -0.27 19.02 10.53
N PRO A 25 0.13 18.15 9.59
CA PRO A 25 0.13 18.53 8.18
C PRO A 25 -1.25 19.09 7.82
N ALA A 26 -1.26 20.23 7.13
CA ALA A 26 -2.51 20.82 6.65
C ALA A 26 -3.23 19.78 5.80
N GLN A 27 -4.41 19.35 6.24
CA GLN A 27 -5.23 18.39 5.52
C GLN A 27 -5.65 19.05 4.21
N SER A 28 -5.14 18.54 3.08
CA SER A 28 -5.58 18.98 1.77
C SER A 28 -7.06 18.65 1.59
N ASP A 29 -7.79 19.51 0.88
CA ASP A 29 -9.17 19.21 0.48
C ASP A 29 -9.22 17.83 -0.21
N PRO A 30 -10.23 16.99 0.10
CA PRO A 30 -10.39 15.70 -0.55
C PRO A 30 -10.47 15.85 -2.07
N ILE A 31 -9.89 14.88 -2.77
CA ILE A 31 -9.99 14.80 -4.23
C ILE A 31 -11.46 14.48 -4.58
N PRO A 32 -12.16 15.32 -5.36
CA PRO A 32 -13.51 15.02 -5.78
C PRO A 32 -13.51 13.87 -6.80
N MET A 33 -14.29 12.83 -6.51
CA MET A 33 -14.47 11.67 -7.38
C MET A 33 -15.87 11.08 -7.16
N ASN A 34 -16.33 10.24 -8.07
CA ASN A 34 -17.53 9.44 -7.84
C ASN A 34 -17.34 8.57 -6.58
N PRO A 35 -18.25 8.61 -5.57
CA PRO A 35 -18.08 7.87 -4.31
C PRO A 35 -17.93 6.36 -4.46
N ARG A 36 -18.35 5.78 -5.59
CA ARG A 36 -18.08 4.37 -5.90
C ARG A 36 -16.58 4.05 -5.97
N THR A 37 -15.73 5.05 -6.22
CA THR A 37 -14.28 4.92 -6.29
C THR A 37 -13.61 5.55 -5.07
N SER A 38 -12.88 4.72 -4.32
CA SER A 38 -11.97 5.15 -3.26
C SER A 38 -10.57 5.28 -3.85
N PHE A 39 -9.91 6.41 -3.63
CA PHE A 39 -8.63 6.74 -4.26
C PHE A 39 -7.67 7.42 -3.30
N ALA A 40 -6.40 7.03 -3.31
CA ALA A 40 -5.35 7.65 -2.53
C ALA A 40 -4.05 7.78 -3.32
N VAL A 41 -3.29 8.84 -3.04
CA VAL A 41 -1.92 9.07 -3.46
C VAL A 41 -1.07 9.27 -2.22
N ALA A 42 0.05 8.55 -2.14
CA ALA A 42 1.06 8.71 -1.10
C ALA A 42 2.39 9.14 -1.73
N ALA A 43 3.01 10.18 -1.20
CA ALA A 43 4.37 10.55 -1.54
C ALA A 43 5.37 9.70 -0.73
N LEU A 44 6.63 9.68 -1.17
CA LEU A 44 7.71 9.03 -0.39
C LEU A 44 8.01 9.72 0.95
N ILE A 45 7.54 10.96 1.14
CA ILE A 45 7.60 11.66 2.42
C ILE A 45 6.47 11.11 3.31
N PRO A 46 6.77 10.45 4.44
CA PRO A 46 5.73 9.87 5.29
C PRO A 46 4.68 10.91 5.70
N GLY A 47 3.40 10.53 5.70
CA GLY A 47 2.29 11.41 6.05
C GLY A 47 1.98 12.50 5.02
N THR A 48 2.63 12.48 3.86
CA THR A 48 2.32 13.37 2.73
C THR A 48 1.56 12.59 1.68
N GLY A 49 0.32 12.99 1.43
CA GLY A 49 -0.58 12.33 0.48
C GLY A 49 -1.91 13.07 0.38
N ALA A 50 -2.77 12.58 -0.50
CA ALA A 50 -4.14 13.07 -0.68
C ALA A 50 -5.04 11.92 -1.15
N GLY A 51 -6.35 12.06 -1.01
CA GLY A 51 -7.31 11.05 -1.46
C GLY A 51 -8.73 11.57 -1.48
N THR A 52 -9.66 10.71 -1.88
CA THR A 52 -11.13 10.96 -1.88
C THR A 52 -11.72 10.85 -0.47
N GLU A 53 -12.86 11.48 -0.17
CA GLU A 53 -13.43 11.44 1.20
C GLU A 53 -13.49 10.03 1.86
N ASN A 54 -13.67 8.99 1.05
CA ASN A 54 -13.69 7.58 1.45
C ASN A 54 -12.37 6.81 1.23
N PHE A 55 -11.21 7.49 1.22
CA PHE A 55 -9.92 6.85 0.93
C PHE A 55 -9.46 5.84 2.02
N ASP A 56 -10.14 5.85 3.16
CA ASP A 56 -9.99 4.91 4.31
C ASP A 56 -11.05 3.81 4.36
N GLU A 57 -11.96 3.79 3.39
CA GLU A 57 -13.01 2.78 3.36
C GLU A 57 -12.40 1.39 3.18
N ILE A 58 -12.66 0.51 4.14
CA ILE A 58 -12.26 -0.90 4.07
C ILE A 58 -13.07 -1.59 2.97
N ARG A 59 -12.38 -2.10 1.95
CA ARG A 59 -12.97 -2.80 0.79
C ARG A 59 -12.31 -4.17 0.59
N PRO A 60 -12.95 -5.09 -0.15
CA PRO A 60 -12.29 -6.30 -0.61
C PRO A 60 -10.97 -5.96 -1.30
N ALA A 61 -9.87 -6.60 -0.86
CA ALA A 61 -8.55 -6.31 -1.38
C ALA A 61 -8.28 -6.96 -2.74
N LEU A 62 -9.12 -7.92 -3.15
CA LEU A 62 -9.03 -8.63 -4.43
C LEU A 62 -7.60 -9.16 -4.65
N SER A 63 -7.06 -9.05 -5.86
CA SER A 63 -5.67 -9.42 -6.16
C SER A 63 -4.63 -8.37 -5.72
N ILE A 64 -5.02 -7.23 -5.13
CA ILE A 64 -4.07 -6.23 -4.62
C ILE A 64 -3.33 -6.76 -3.39
N ILE A 65 -4.01 -7.56 -2.54
CA ILE A 65 -3.41 -8.14 -1.32
C ILE A 65 -2.19 -9.02 -1.58
N LYS A 66 -2.06 -9.55 -2.81
CA LYS A 66 -0.89 -10.33 -3.23
C LYS A 66 0.41 -9.53 -3.05
N LEU A 67 0.37 -8.20 -3.06
CA LEU A 67 1.50 -7.34 -2.75
C LEU A 67 2.02 -7.54 -1.32
N TYR A 68 1.13 -7.58 -0.32
CA TYR A 68 1.48 -7.78 1.09
C TYR A 68 2.02 -9.18 1.34
N LEU A 69 1.37 -10.18 0.74
CA LEU A 69 1.80 -11.58 0.79
C LEU A 69 3.21 -11.76 0.19
N VAL A 70 3.42 -11.23 -1.02
CA VAL A 70 4.69 -11.37 -1.73
C VAL A 70 5.81 -10.60 -1.05
N ASP A 71 5.55 -9.42 -0.50
CA ASP A 71 6.54 -8.68 0.26
C ASP A 71 7.05 -9.48 1.47
N TYR A 72 6.14 -10.09 2.24
CA TYR A 72 6.51 -10.98 3.33
C TYR A 72 7.40 -12.12 2.85
N VAL A 73 6.96 -12.85 1.81
CA VAL A 73 7.66 -14.01 1.27
C VAL A 73 9.08 -13.66 0.82
N LEU A 74 9.26 -12.50 0.19
CA LEU A 74 10.57 -12.06 -0.30
C LEU A 74 11.55 -11.69 0.83
N ARG A 75 11.06 -11.22 1.98
CA ARG A 75 11.90 -10.73 3.08
C ARG A 75 12.07 -11.74 4.20
N HIS A 76 11.02 -12.50 4.48
CA HIS A 76 10.87 -13.36 5.65
C HIS A 76 10.57 -14.82 5.30
N GLY A 77 10.28 -15.13 4.03
CA GLY A 77 10.13 -16.50 3.56
C GLY A 77 11.42 -17.31 3.66
N ASP A 78 11.37 -18.59 3.28
CA ASP A 78 12.51 -19.50 3.41
C ASP A 78 13.61 -19.28 2.34
N GLY A 79 13.42 -18.29 1.47
CA GLY A 79 14.33 -17.96 0.39
C GLY A 79 14.35 -18.99 -0.75
N SER A 80 13.44 -19.95 -0.76
CA SER A 80 13.41 -21.00 -1.79
C SER A 80 13.12 -20.46 -3.18
N GLY A 81 13.70 -21.12 -4.19
CA GLY A 81 13.44 -20.79 -5.58
C GLY A 81 11.99 -21.02 -6.00
N SER A 82 11.27 -21.95 -5.34
CA SER A 82 9.83 -22.15 -5.53
C SER A 82 9.04 -20.93 -5.10
N ASP A 83 9.30 -20.42 -3.89
CA ASP A 83 8.59 -19.25 -3.36
C ASP A 83 8.83 -18.02 -4.22
N ARG A 84 10.09 -17.81 -4.64
CA ARG A 84 10.41 -16.70 -5.54
C ARG A 84 9.66 -16.81 -6.88
N ARG A 85 9.51 -18.01 -7.44
CA ARG A 85 8.74 -18.23 -8.67
C ARG A 85 7.25 -18.02 -8.46
N ALA A 86 6.68 -18.55 -7.37
CA ALA A 86 5.29 -18.32 -7.02
C ALA A 86 5.01 -16.82 -6.81
N ALA A 87 5.88 -16.13 -6.08
CA ALA A 87 5.77 -14.69 -5.84
C ALA A 87 5.82 -13.88 -7.14
N GLN A 88 6.72 -14.25 -8.06
CA GLN A 88 6.77 -13.62 -9.38
C GLN A 88 5.46 -13.82 -10.15
N ARG A 89 4.91 -15.05 -10.21
CA ARG A 89 3.65 -15.32 -10.91
C ARG A 89 2.48 -14.58 -10.26
N ALA A 90 2.42 -14.54 -8.93
CA ALA A 90 1.38 -13.84 -8.18
C ALA A 90 1.34 -12.33 -8.51
N ILE A 91 2.50 -11.70 -8.75
CA ILE A 91 2.55 -10.27 -9.13
C ILE A 91 2.37 -10.08 -10.64
N GLN A 92 3.19 -10.73 -11.48
CA GLN A 92 3.21 -10.45 -12.92
C GLN A 92 1.97 -10.98 -13.64
N LEU A 93 1.48 -12.16 -13.25
CA LEU A 93 0.36 -12.85 -13.90
C LEU A 93 -0.91 -12.80 -13.05
N SER A 94 -0.89 -12.16 -11.89
CA SER A 94 -1.99 -12.23 -10.91
C SER A 94 -2.41 -13.66 -10.55
N ASP A 95 -1.49 -14.63 -10.66
CA ASP A 95 -1.79 -16.05 -10.56
C ASP A 95 -2.32 -16.42 -9.16
N SER A 96 -3.60 -16.77 -9.09
CA SER A 96 -4.29 -17.17 -7.87
C SER A 96 -3.80 -18.50 -7.29
N ALA A 97 -3.37 -19.45 -8.13
CA ALA A 97 -2.79 -20.70 -7.64
C ALA A 97 -1.43 -20.45 -6.95
N ALA A 98 -0.62 -19.57 -7.53
CA ALA A 98 0.64 -19.15 -6.91
C ALA A 98 0.42 -18.39 -5.59
N ALA A 99 -0.57 -17.52 -5.52
CA ALA A 99 -0.92 -16.85 -4.27
C ALA A 99 -1.43 -17.83 -3.21
N SER A 100 -2.25 -18.81 -3.59
CA SER A 100 -2.73 -19.85 -2.66
C SER A 100 -1.59 -20.75 -2.14
N GLU A 101 -0.61 -21.08 -2.98
CA GLU A 101 0.61 -21.80 -2.57
C GLU A 101 1.35 -21.02 -1.46
N LEU A 102 1.57 -19.72 -1.68
CA LEU A 102 2.25 -18.85 -0.74
C LEU A 102 1.44 -18.61 0.55
N ASP A 103 0.14 -18.34 0.44
CA ASP A 103 -0.74 -18.12 1.59
C ASP A 103 -0.88 -19.37 2.45
N THR A 104 -0.94 -20.56 1.84
CA THR A 104 -0.95 -21.83 2.57
C THR A 104 0.34 -22.02 3.37
N LYS A 105 1.48 -21.66 2.79
CA LYS A 105 2.80 -21.79 3.42
C LYS A 105 3.05 -20.71 4.47
N TYR A 106 2.53 -19.50 4.26
CA TYR A 106 2.71 -18.33 5.11
C TYR A 106 1.36 -17.67 5.46
N PRO A 107 0.49 -18.33 6.24
CA PRO A 107 -0.87 -17.85 6.48
C PRO A 107 -0.95 -16.55 7.30
N HIS A 108 0.14 -16.14 7.96
CA HIS A 108 0.24 -14.88 8.70
C HIS A 108 0.89 -13.75 7.89
N ALA A 109 1.31 -14.00 6.64
CA ALA A 109 2.12 -13.07 5.86
C ALA A 109 1.44 -11.71 5.64
N ILE A 110 0.15 -11.72 5.31
CA ILE A 110 -0.60 -10.49 5.02
C ILE A 110 -0.69 -9.62 6.27
N ASP A 111 -1.13 -10.18 7.39
CA ASP A 111 -1.27 -9.44 8.65
C ASP A 111 0.09 -8.98 9.19
N ALA A 112 1.13 -9.78 9.03
CA ALA A 112 2.49 -9.42 9.44
C ALA A 112 3.03 -8.24 8.62
N THR A 113 2.85 -8.25 7.30
CA THR A 113 3.22 -7.10 6.45
C THR A 113 2.38 -5.88 6.78
N ALA A 114 1.06 -6.03 6.97
CA ALA A 114 0.18 -4.93 7.34
C ALA A 114 0.62 -4.26 8.65
N ALA A 115 0.93 -5.06 9.67
CA ALA A 115 1.44 -4.57 10.95
C ALA A 115 2.80 -3.87 10.80
N GLU A 116 3.71 -4.40 9.97
CA GLU A 116 5.03 -3.81 9.74
C GLU A 116 4.95 -2.44 9.05
N PHE A 117 4.02 -2.27 8.11
CA PHE A 117 3.84 -1.03 7.36
C PHE A 117 2.79 -0.08 7.98
N GLY A 118 2.17 -0.46 9.10
CA GLY A 118 1.15 0.36 9.76
C GLY A 118 -0.18 0.44 8.99
N SER A 119 -0.46 -0.52 8.12
CA SER A 119 -1.69 -0.61 7.32
C SER A 119 -2.85 -1.11 8.20
N ALA A 120 -3.54 -0.18 8.87
CA ALA A 120 -4.52 -0.49 9.93
C ALA A 120 -5.84 -1.08 9.40
N ASP A 121 -6.16 -0.81 8.14
CA ASP A 121 -7.37 -1.27 7.44
C ASP A 121 -7.13 -2.58 6.68
N THR A 122 -5.89 -3.05 6.67
CA THR A 122 -5.45 -4.23 5.94
C THR A 122 -5.41 -5.45 6.83
N ARG A 123 -6.13 -6.49 6.42
CA ARG A 123 -6.16 -7.77 7.12
C ARG A 123 -6.47 -8.93 6.21
N ARG A 124 -5.92 -10.09 6.55
CA ARG A 124 -6.25 -11.36 5.90
C ARG A 124 -7.67 -11.79 6.26
N GLY A 125 -8.38 -12.37 5.30
CA GLY A 125 -9.60 -13.13 5.56
C GLY A 125 -9.30 -14.58 5.99
N SER A 126 -10.20 -15.49 5.63
CA SER A 126 -9.98 -16.93 5.79
C SER A 126 -8.87 -17.47 4.88
N PHE A 127 -8.66 -16.83 3.72
CA PHE A 127 -7.55 -17.01 2.80
C PHE A 127 -7.10 -15.67 2.21
N TRP A 128 -6.13 -15.67 1.29
CA TRP A 128 -5.72 -14.39 0.68
C TRP A 128 -6.87 -13.71 -0.09
N GLY A 129 -7.74 -14.47 -0.76
CA GLY A 129 -8.73 -13.92 -1.71
C GLY A 129 -9.93 -13.20 -1.06
N ASP A 130 -10.20 -13.43 0.22
CA ASP A 130 -11.24 -12.75 1.00
C ASP A 130 -10.66 -11.72 1.99
N SER A 131 -9.46 -11.21 1.70
CA SER A 131 -8.79 -10.18 2.48
C SER A 131 -9.37 -8.79 2.23
N TYR A 132 -9.08 -7.86 3.13
CA TYR A 132 -9.55 -6.48 3.09
C TYR A 132 -8.38 -5.49 3.21
N THR A 133 -8.57 -4.29 2.67
CA THR A 133 -7.62 -3.15 2.74
C THR A 133 -8.34 -1.84 2.44
N SER A 134 -7.63 -0.71 2.45
CA SER A 134 -8.11 0.60 2.00
C SER A 134 -7.20 1.17 0.91
N ALA A 135 -7.67 2.19 0.18
CA ALA A 135 -6.84 2.89 -0.79
C ALA A 135 -5.63 3.55 -0.11
N ARG A 136 -5.82 4.15 1.08
CA ARG A 136 -4.73 4.71 1.90
C ARG A 136 -3.64 3.68 2.14
N ASP A 137 -4.01 2.55 2.71
CA ASP A 137 -3.06 1.53 3.16
C ASP A 137 -2.17 1.05 2.02
N VAL A 138 -2.75 0.74 0.86
CA VAL A 138 -2.00 0.25 -0.29
C VAL A 138 -1.07 1.32 -0.86
N ALA A 139 -1.54 2.57 -0.97
CA ALA A 139 -0.71 3.67 -1.47
C ALA A 139 0.47 3.93 -0.52
N GLU A 140 0.21 3.98 0.79
CA GLU A 140 1.25 4.18 1.81
C GLU A 140 2.23 3.01 1.89
N PHE A 141 1.75 1.77 1.78
CA PHE A 141 2.58 0.57 1.70
C PHE A 141 3.53 0.63 0.50
N LEU A 142 3.04 0.95 -0.70
CA LEU A 142 3.87 1.04 -1.90
C LEU A 142 4.86 2.21 -1.82
N ALA A 143 4.46 3.37 -1.27
CA ALA A 143 5.36 4.50 -1.07
C ALA A 143 6.45 4.18 -0.03
N ALA A 144 6.08 3.52 1.07
CA ALA A 144 7.03 3.04 2.07
C ALA A 144 7.98 1.99 1.49
N LYS A 145 7.47 1.07 0.66
CA LYS A 145 8.29 0.05 -0.01
C LYS A 145 9.33 0.67 -0.93
N GLN A 146 8.96 1.68 -1.72
CA GLN A 146 9.92 2.42 -2.54
C GLN A 146 11.01 3.10 -1.70
N ARG A 147 10.67 3.57 -0.49
CA ARG A 147 11.62 4.21 0.42
C ARG A 147 12.56 3.21 1.10
N THR A 148 12.05 2.06 1.54
CA THR A 148 12.81 1.11 2.37
C THR A 148 13.50 0.01 1.57
N ASP A 149 12.95 -0.36 0.41
CA ASP A 149 13.50 -1.38 -0.49
C ASP A 149 13.16 -1.07 -1.97
N PRO A 150 13.75 0.00 -2.54
CA PRO A 150 13.53 0.38 -3.94
C PRO A 150 14.01 -0.69 -4.94
N GLY A 151 14.91 -1.58 -4.52
CA GLY A 151 15.43 -2.69 -5.32
C GLY A 151 14.57 -3.95 -5.29
N SER A 152 13.42 -3.90 -4.63
CA SER A 152 12.57 -5.07 -4.41
C SER A 152 12.21 -5.78 -5.72
N PRO A 153 12.32 -7.13 -5.78
CA PRO A 153 11.79 -7.91 -6.89
C PRO A 153 10.30 -7.63 -7.16
N MET A 154 9.49 -7.35 -6.12
CA MET A 154 8.07 -7.06 -6.25
C MET A 154 7.80 -5.82 -7.11
N LEU A 155 8.51 -4.71 -6.86
CA LEU A 155 8.36 -3.47 -7.63
C LEU A 155 8.77 -3.69 -9.10
N ARG A 156 9.86 -4.45 -9.34
CA ARG A 156 10.24 -4.83 -10.71
C ARG A 156 9.16 -5.68 -11.38
N TRP A 157 8.53 -6.60 -10.66
CA TRP A 157 7.48 -7.46 -11.21
C TRP A 157 6.19 -6.69 -11.52
N MET A 158 5.82 -5.70 -10.70
CA MET A 158 4.75 -4.76 -11.05
C MET A 158 5.10 -3.95 -12.31
N ALA A 159 6.35 -3.51 -12.46
CA ALA A 159 6.83 -2.77 -13.64
C ALA A 159 6.91 -3.62 -14.92
N THR A 160 6.85 -4.94 -14.77
CA THR A 160 6.90 -5.91 -15.87
C THR A 160 5.72 -6.87 -15.80
N ALA A 161 4.59 -6.37 -15.29
CA ALA A 161 3.36 -7.14 -15.23
C ALA A 161 2.92 -7.52 -16.66
N SER A 162 2.39 -8.73 -16.79
CA SER A 162 1.90 -9.23 -18.07
C SER A 162 0.65 -8.45 -18.49
N PRO A 163 0.48 -8.11 -19.78
CA PRO A 163 -0.76 -7.50 -20.26
C PRO A 163 -2.00 -8.37 -20.02
N ILE A 164 -1.82 -9.69 -19.89
CA ILE A 164 -2.87 -10.67 -19.66
C ILE A 164 -2.51 -11.50 -18.42
N ALA A 165 -3.43 -11.60 -17.46
CA ALA A 165 -3.30 -12.42 -16.26
C ALA A 165 -3.39 -13.93 -16.58
N ALA A 166 -3.06 -14.77 -15.60
CA ALA A 166 -3.07 -16.22 -15.73
C ALA A 166 -4.45 -16.81 -16.10
N ASP A 167 -5.52 -16.11 -15.73
CA ASP A 167 -6.91 -16.49 -16.01
C ASP A 167 -7.45 -15.89 -17.33
N GLY A 168 -6.63 -15.11 -18.05
CA GLY A 168 -7.02 -14.45 -19.30
C GLY A 168 -7.52 -13.01 -19.14
N THR A 169 -7.61 -12.47 -17.91
CA THR A 169 -8.06 -11.10 -17.68
C THR A 169 -7.02 -10.09 -18.20
N ALA A 170 -7.47 -9.09 -18.96
CA ALA A 170 -6.61 -8.03 -19.48
C ALA A 170 -6.23 -7.03 -18.37
N GLN A 171 -4.95 -6.89 -18.07
CA GLN A 171 -4.40 -6.04 -17.00
C GLN A 171 -4.08 -4.64 -17.54
N ASN A 172 -5.11 -3.82 -17.80
CA ASN A 172 -4.98 -2.55 -18.53
C ASN A 172 -6.01 -1.47 -18.13
N TRP A 173 -6.24 -1.26 -16.83
CA TRP A 173 -7.20 -0.25 -16.37
C TRP A 173 -6.71 0.55 -15.15
N GLY A 174 -7.51 1.55 -14.79
CA GLY A 174 -7.41 2.34 -13.57
C GLY A 174 -6.13 3.17 -13.51
N THR A 175 -5.45 3.09 -12.37
CA THR A 175 -4.23 3.84 -12.07
C THR A 175 -3.12 3.64 -13.10
N ALA A 176 -3.12 2.52 -13.85
CA ALA A 176 -2.14 2.25 -14.92
C ALA A 176 -2.12 3.32 -16.03
N HIS A 177 -3.21 4.05 -16.23
CA HIS A 177 -3.33 5.10 -17.26
C HIS A 177 -2.87 6.47 -16.79
N LEU A 178 -2.52 6.60 -15.51
CA LEU A 178 -2.10 7.88 -14.95
C LEU A 178 -0.69 8.25 -15.44
N PRO A 179 -0.35 9.55 -15.44
CA PRO A 179 0.99 9.99 -15.82
C PRO A 179 2.08 9.39 -14.93
N ALA A 180 3.24 9.12 -15.53
CA ALA A 180 4.47 8.70 -14.84
C ALA A 180 4.39 7.38 -14.03
N ILE A 181 3.43 6.50 -14.35
CA ILE A 181 3.39 5.15 -13.78
C ILE A 181 4.53 4.28 -14.32
N ILE A 182 5.21 3.59 -13.40
CA ILE A 182 6.28 2.63 -13.69
C ILE A 182 5.75 1.20 -13.64
N GLY A 183 4.89 0.88 -12.67
CA GLY A 183 4.35 -0.46 -12.51
C GLY A 183 3.03 -0.47 -11.76
N THR A 184 2.24 -1.49 -12.04
CA THR A 184 0.86 -1.62 -11.54
C THR A 184 0.55 -3.05 -11.11
N LYS A 185 -0.31 -3.18 -10.11
CA LYS A 185 -1.03 -4.42 -9.78
C LYS A 185 -2.53 -4.15 -9.87
N TRP A 186 -3.26 -5.11 -10.42
CA TRP A 186 -4.71 -5.04 -10.56
C TRP A 186 -5.43 -6.08 -9.71
N GLY A 187 -6.70 -5.83 -9.38
CA GLY A 187 -7.61 -6.75 -8.70
C GLY A 187 -9.03 -6.63 -9.24
N TRP A 188 -9.75 -7.75 -9.32
CA TRP A 188 -11.12 -7.83 -9.81
C TRP A 188 -11.86 -8.92 -9.03
N SER A 189 -13.16 -8.76 -8.86
CA SER A 189 -14.05 -9.80 -8.33
C SER A 189 -14.44 -10.78 -9.44
N ASP A 190 -14.77 -12.03 -9.07
CA ASP A 190 -15.19 -13.05 -10.03
C ASP A 190 -16.52 -12.70 -10.73
N ASP A 191 -17.38 -11.92 -10.08
CA ASP A 191 -18.65 -11.45 -10.63
C ASP A 191 -18.52 -10.15 -11.44
N GLY A 192 -17.32 -9.56 -11.50
CA GLY A 192 -17.03 -8.32 -12.24
C GLY A 192 -17.67 -7.06 -11.67
N THR A 193 -18.13 -7.09 -10.41
CA THR A 193 -18.77 -5.94 -9.75
C THR A 193 -17.81 -5.06 -8.95
N GLU A 194 -16.56 -5.49 -8.78
CA GLU A 194 -15.53 -4.72 -8.09
C GLU A 194 -14.19 -4.84 -8.83
N VAL A 195 -13.49 -3.71 -8.96
CA VAL A 195 -12.12 -3.65 -9.48
C VAL A 195 -11.24 -2.76 -8.61
N ALA A 196 -9.95 -2.99 -8.71
CA ALA A 196 -8.94 -2.18 -8.07
C ALA A 196 -7.66 -2.13 -8.90
N SER A 197 -6.91 -1.05 -8.74
CA SER A 197 -5.57 -0.91 -9.30
C SER A 197 -4.66 -0.14 -8.34
N ALA A 198 -3.42 -0.59 -8.22
CA ALA A 198 -2.41 0.04 -7.39
C ALA A 198 -1.10 0.17 -8.15
N SER A 199 -0.58 1.39 -8.22
CA SER A 199 0.55 1.74 -9.05
C SER A 199 1.62 2.52 -8.27
N PHE A 200 2.84 2.48 -8.79
CA PHE A 200 3.91 3.36 -8.32
C PHE A 200 4.58 4.08 -9.48
N GLY A 201 5.10 5.27 -9.17
CA GLY A 201 5.87 6.12 -10.08
C GLY A 201 7.00 6.83 -9.33
N PRO A 202 7.78 7.71 -9.98
CA PRO A 202 8.89 8.40 -9.34
C PRO A 202 8.42 9.27 -8.18
N GLY A 203 8.66 8.82 -6.94
CA GLY A 203 8.38 9.62 -5.75
C GLY A 203 6.94 9.55 -5.23
N PHE A 204 6.11 8.66 -5.77
CA PHE A 204 4.74 8.47 -5.30
C PHE A 204 4.22 7.04 -5.53
N ALA A 205 3.13 6.70 -4.86
CA ALA A 205 2.29 5.55 -5.14
C ALA A 205 0.81 5.95 -5.11
N ILE A 206 -0.02 5.19 -5.83
CA ILE A 206 -1.44 5.45 -6.00
C ILE A 206 -2.20 4.14 -5.83
N ALA A 207 -3.35 4.17 -5.19
CA ALA A 207 -4.29 3.05 -5.20
C ALA A 207 -5.71 3.55 -5.44
N ALA A 208 -6.48 2.74 -6.14
CA ALA A 208 -7.88 2.96 -6.42
C ALA A 208 -8.66 1.65 -6.27
N PHE A 209 -9.84 1.74 -5.68
CA PHE A 209 -10.78 0.64 -5.51
C PHE A 209 -12.15 1.15 -5.95
N THR A 210 -12.86 0.39 -6.78
CA THR A 210 -14.11 0.81 -7.41
C THR A 210 -15.16 -0.27 -7.23
N HIS A 211 -16.33 0.10 -6.69
CA HIS A 211 -17.54 -0.69 -6.85
C HIS A 211 -18.08 -0.43 -8.26
N GLY A 212 -17.76 -1.34 -9.18
CA GLY A 212 -17.94 -1.20 -10.61
C GLY A 212 -16.92 -2.02 -11.38
N ASP A 213 -16.93 -1.87 -12.71
CA ASP A 213 -16.02 -2.56 -13.61
C ASP A 213 -14.77 -1.72 -13.95
N ALA A 214 -13.91 -2.27 -14.81
CA ALA A 214 -12.71 -1.57 -15.28
C ALA A 214 -13.02 -0.26 -16.04
N ASN A 215 -14.18 -0.15 -16.71
CA ASN A 215 -14.58 1.08 -17.40
C ASN A 215 -15.00 2.15 -16.40
N ASP A 216 -15.64 1.75 -15.30
CA ASP A 216 -16.02 2.64 -14.22
C ASP A 216 -14.79 3.26 -13.55
N GLU A 217 -13.78 2.44 -13.20
CA GLU A 217 -12.53 2.95 -12.63
C GLU A 217 -11.79 3.86 -13.63
N ASN A 218 -11.77 3.52 -14.92
CA ASN A 218 -11.19 4.37 -15.96
C ASN A 218 -11.91 5.72 -16.09
N ALA A 219 -13.25 5.72 -16.06
CA ALA A 219 -14.05 6.92 -16.18
C ALA A 219 -13.85 7.85 -14.98
N ASP A 220 -13.80 7.28 -13.77
CA ASP A 220 -13.65 8.05 -12.54
C ASP A 220 -12.22 8.64 -12.40
N LEU A 221 -11.21 7.97 -12.96
CA LEU A 221 -9.82 8.46 -13.01
C LEU A 221 -9.48 9.32 -14.23
N ALA A 222 -10.42 9.49 -15.18
CA ALA A 222 -10.18 10.26 -16.41
C ALA A 222 -9.74 11.70 -16.13
N VAL A 223 -10.20 12.28 -15.02
CA VAL A 223 -9.83 13.63 -14.54
C VAL A 223 -8.32 13.86 -14.45
N PHE A 224 -7.53 12.82 -14.22
CA PHE A 224 -6.08 12.90 -14.11
C PHE A 224 -5.33 12.68 -15.43
N THR A 225 -6.03 12.19 -16.45
CA THR A 225 -5.42 11.82 -17.74
C THR A 225 -5.55 12.92 -18.79
N GLY A 226 -6.25 14.01 -18.48
CA GLY A 226 -6.47 15.14 -19.40
C GLY A 226 -7.26 14.75 -20.65
N LYS A 227 -8.02 13.66 -20.59
CA LYS A 227 -8.92 13.16 -21.63
C LYS A 227 -10.37 13.32 -21.19
#